data_AF-A0A1Y6KM79-F1
#
_entry.id   AF-A0A1Y6KM79-F1
#
_cell.length_a   1.000
_cell.length_b   1.000
_cell.length_c   1.000
_cell.angle_alpha   90.00
_cell.angle_beta   90.00
_cell.angle_gamma   90.00
#
_symmetry.space_group_name_H-M   'P 1'
#
loop_
_entity.id
_entity.type
_entity.pdbx_description
1 polymer ?
#
loop_
_entity_poly.entity_id
_entity_poly.type
_entity_poly.pdbx_seq_one_letter_code
_entity_poly.pdbx_strand_id
1 'polypeptide(L)'
;MRFLTTVVVALLCATASAASAEPSPVAVEIPSDNYVLHAQLYRPSGKGPFPTVIALHGCGGLAGRSEPVQPRYRDWALDLVKDGKAVLLPDSYGSRGLGPQCRVKDRRISGRRERVADIVIAQKWLLQQSWAMPDRISLVGWASGASALLWAVRPQLPDHASPDFRAAVAFYPDCRASSGLGWSARVPTLILIGGLDDVYSPPACRQMIDGARGRSALTRIVVYPGAYHDFDRLNLPVHQVAGADAAAPERGHVGSDPEARADAQKLVADWLAR
;
A
#
# COMPACT_ATOMS: atom_id res chain seq x y z
N MET A 1 65.70 47.44 -10.23
CA MET A 1 64.30 47.16 -9.86
C MET A 1 63.53 46.76 -11.11
N ARG A 2 63.23 45.46 -11.29
CA ARG A 2 62.27 44.94 -12.27
C ARG A 2 61.35 43.99 -11.50
N PHE A 3 60.10 44.40 -11.31
CA PHE A 3 59.09 43.63 -10.57
C PHE A 3 58.50 42.56 -11.51
N LEU A 4 58.58 41.29 -11.12
CA LEU A 4 57.81 40.21 -11.73
C LEU A 4 56.47 40.10 -11.02
N THR A 5 55.38 40.30 -11.76
CA THR A 5 54.01 40.12 -11.27
C THR A 5 53.61 38.67 -11.54
N THR A 6 53.51 37.84 -10.51
CA THR A 6 53.02 36.47 -10.61
C THR A 6 51.50 36.47 -10.52
N VAL A 7 50.81 36.10 -11.62
CA VAL A 7 49.36 35.92 -11.64
C VAL A 7 49.04 34.51 -11.18
N VAL A 8 48.37 34.38 -10.03
CA VAL A 8 47.84 33.11 -9.53
C VAL A 8 46.41 32.97 -10.05
N VAL A 9 46.17 32.01 -10.93
CA VAL A 9 44.83 31.64 -11.41
C VAL A 9 44.28 30.59 -10.45
N ALA A 10 43.30 30.98 -9.62
CA ALA A 10 42.57 30.05 -8.78
C ALA A 10 41.50 29.32 -9.61
N LEU A 11 41.69 28.02 -9.85
CA LEU A 11 40.67 27.16 -10.44
C LEU A 11 39.58 26.87 -9.39
N LEU A 12 38.40 27.46 -9.55
CA LEU A 12 37.20 27.08 -8.81
C LEU A 12 36.63 25.79 -9.42
N CYS A 13 36.89 24.63 -8.79
CA CYS A 13 36.18 23.39 -9.09
C CYS A 13 34.76 23.47 -8.53
N ALA A 14 33.79 23.82 -9.38
CA ALA A 14 32.37 23.68 -9.05
C ALA A 14 31.99 22.20 -9.07
N THR A 15 31.80 21.59 -7.90
CA THR A 15 31.20 20.26 -7.78
C THR A 15 29.70 20.36 -8.08
N ALA A 16 29.30 20.03 -9.31
CA ALA A 16 27.90 19.87 -9.65
C ALA A 16 27.35 18.64 -8.91
N SER A 17 26.55 18.88 -7.87
CA SER A 17 25.80 17.82 -7.19
C SER A 17 24.71 17.35 -8.15
N ALA A 18 24.91 16.20 -8.78
CA ALA A 18 23.87 15.59 -9.62
C ALA A 18 22.67 15.23 -8.71
N ALA A 19 21.59 16.00 -8.82
CA ALA A 19 20.33 15.64 -8.20
C ALA A 19 19.90 14.28 -8.77
N SER A 20 19.86 13.24 -7.93
CA SER A 20 19.34 11.95 -8.33
C SER A 20 17.87 12.10 -8.66
N ALA A 21 17.47 11.76 -9.89
CA ALA A 21 16.08 11.75 -10.29
C ALA A 21 15.27 10.82 -9.37
N GLU A 22 14.03 11.21 -9.04
CA GLU A 22 13.14 10.36 -8.26
C GLU A 22 12.92 9.02 -8.98
N PRO A 23 12.85 7.88 -8.24
CA PRO A 23 12.57 6.59 -8.84
C PRO A 23 11.23 6.59 -9.59
N SER A 24 11.25 6.29 -10.88
CA SER A 24 10.05 6.07 -11.68
C SER A 24 9.56 4.62 -11.58
N PRO A 25 8.24 4.37 -11.68
CA PRO A 25 7.73 3.01 -11.73
C PRO A 25 8.18 2.29 -13.00
N VAL A 26 8.51 1.01 -12.86
CA VAL A 26 8.74 0.09 -13.97
C VAL A 26 7.55 -0.86 -14.07
N ALA A 27 6.93 -0.93 -15.24
CA ALA A 27 5.88 -1.91 -15.49
C ALA A 27 6.46 -3.32 -15.46
N VAL A 28 5.80 -4.22 -14.75
CA VAL A 28 6.17 -5.64 -14.68
C VAL A 28 4.95 -6.51 -14.99
N GLU A 29 5.20 -7.60 -15.69
CA GLU A 29 4.21 -8.61 -15.99
C GLU A 29 4.52 -9.86 -15.17
N ILE A 30 3.52 -10.34 -14.45
CA ILE A 30 3.63 -11.52 -13.59
C ILE A 30 2.70 -12.60 -14.15
N PRO A 31 3.23 -13.57 -14.91
CA PRO A 31 2.42 -14.65 -15.46
C PRO A 31 1.77 -15.48 -14.35
N SER A 32 0.52 -15.89 -14.58
CA SER A 32 -0.20 -16.89 -13.79
C SER A 32 -0.99 -17.81 -14.73
N ASP A 33 -1.55 -18.90 -14.19
CA ASP A 33 -2.21 -19.94 -15.00
C ASP A 33 -3.33 -19.40 -15.91
N ASN A 34 -4.06 -18.37 -15.48
CA ASN A 34 -5.28 -17.92 -16.15
C ASN A 34 -5.22 -16.50 -16.73
N TYR A 35 -4.23 -15.69 -16.32
CA TYR A 35 -4.07 -14.30 -16.76
C TYR A 35 -2.67 -13.78 -16.40
N VAL A 36 -2.29 -12.64 -16.98
CA VAL A 36 -1.08 -11.91 -16.60
C VAL A 36 -1.46 -10.85 -15.56
N LEU A 37 -0.86 -10.92 -14.38
CA LEU A 37 -0.98 -9.87 -13.37
C LEU A 37 0.01 -8.75 -13.72
N HIS A 38 -0.49 -7.62 -14.17
CA HIS A 38 0.31 -6.41 -14.36
C HIS A 38 0.57 -5.74 -13.02
N ALA A 39 1.76 -5.19 -12.86
CA ALA A 39 2.17 -4.44 -11.68
C ALA A 39 3.07 -3.25 -12.06
N GLN A 40 3.18 -2.32 -11.12
CA GLN A 40 4.18 -1.25 -11.17
C GLN A 40 5.20 -1.49 -10.06
N LEU A 41 6.49 -1.37 -10.39
CA LEU A 41 7.59 -1.67 -9.48
C LEU A 41 8.46 -0.42 -9.27
N TYR A 42 8.59 -0.02 -8.01
CA TYR A 42 9.63 0.92 -7.58
C TYR A 42 10.72 0.17 -6.83
N ARG A 43 11.98 0.51 -7.08
CA ARG A 43 13.12 -0.08 -6.37
C ARG A 43 14.11 1.01 -5.92
N PRO A 44 14.77 0.82 -4.77
CA PRO A 44 15.97 1.58 -4.46
C PRO A 44 17.05 1.35 -5.53
N SER A 45 17.99 2.29 -5.63
CA SER A 45 19.16 2.12 -6.48
C SER A 45 20.05 0.98 -5.96
N GLY A 46 20.77 0.33 -6.89
CA GLY A 46 21.64 -0.81 -6.57
C GLY A 46 21.05 -2.17 -6.93
N LYS A 47 21.77 -3.24 -6.58
CA LYS A 47 21.44 -4.62 -6.98
C LYS A 47 20.50 -5.33 -6.01
N GLY A 48 20.29 -4.80 -4.80
CA GLY A 48 19.60 -5.47 -3.71
C GLY A 48 20.49 -6.51 -2.99
N PRO A 49 19.89 -7.48 -2.28
CA PRO A 49 18.45 -7.69 -2.15
C PRO A 49 17.79 -6.62 -1.27
N PHE A 50 16.50 -6.37 -1.47
CA PHE A 50 15.72 -5.38 -0.73
C PHE A 50 14.56 -6.04 0.03
N PRO A 51 14.24 -5.59 1.26
CA PRO A 51 12.90 -5.83 1.81
C PRO A 51 11.87 -5.25 0.83
N THR A 52 10.75 -5.96 0.65
CA THR A 52 9.77 -5.60 -0.38
C THR A 52 8.39 -5.46 0.21
N VAL A 53 7.65 -4.43 -0.23
CA VAL A 53 6.25 -4.21 0.12
C VAL A 53 5.38 -4.48 -1.10
N ILE A 54 4.40 -5.37 -0.96
CA ILE A 54 3.30 -5.49 -1.92
C ILE A 54 2.22 -4.49 -1.49
N ALA A 55 2.00 -3.46 -2.30
CA ALA A 55 1.12 -2.33 -2.03
C ALA A 55 -0.19 -2.41 -2.85
N LEU A 56 -1.32 -2.52 -2.16
CA LEU A 56 -2.61 -2.92 -2.73
C LEU A 56 -3.54 -1.73 -2.90
N HIS A 57 -3.84 -1.35 -4.14
CA HIS A 57 -4.72 -0.24 -4.45
C HIS A 57 -6.15 -0.45 -3.89
N GLY A 58 -6.84 0.64 -3.59
CA GLY A 58 -8.26 0.65 -3.22
C GLY A 58 -9.20 0.47 -4.42
N CYS A 59 -10.48 0.73 -4.22
CA CYS A 59 -11.52 0.53 -5.22
C CYS A 59 -11.33 1.38 -6.49
N GLY A 60 -10.55 2.47 -6.41
CA GLY A 60 -10.27 3.38 -7.50
C GLY A 60 -9.33 2.81 -8.58
N GLY A 61 -8.77 1.62 -8.37
CA GLY A 61 -7.72 1.06 -9.24
C GLY A 61 -6.33 1.60 -8.91
N LEU A 62 -5.31 1.06 -9.59
CA LEU A 62 -3.92 1.49 -9.43
C LEU A 62 -3.60 2.74 -10.26
N ALA A 63 -3.95 2.70 -11.55
CA ALA A 63 -3.64 3.75 -12.51
C ALA A 63 -4.61 4.94 -12.40
N GLY A 64 -4.10 6.13 -12.72
CA GLY A 64 -4.87 7.35 -12.91
C GLY A 64 -5.17 7.58 -14.40
N ARG A 65 -5.74 8.75 -14.74
CA ARG A 65 -6.06 9.09 -16.14
C ARG A 65 -4.84 9.14 -17.05
N SER A 66 -3.71 9.59 -16.54
CA SER A 66 -2.49 9.84 -17.33
C SER A 66 -1.22 9.29 -16.68
N GLU A 67 -1.36 8.61 -15.55
CA GLU A 67 -0.24 8.09 -14.77
C GLU A 67 -0.47 6.61 -14.45
N PRO A 68 0.57 5.76 -14.54
CA PRO A 68 0.45 4.33 -14.27
C PRO A 68 0.17 4.03 -12.79
N VAL A 69 0.44 4.98 -11.89
CA VAL A 69 0.23 4.88 -10.45
C VAL A 69 -0.39 6.18 -9.96
N GLN A 70 -1.57 6.12 -9.31
CA GLN A 70 -2.20 7.31 -8.73
C GLN A 70 -1.29 7.97 -7.68
N PRO A 71 -1.33 9.32 -7.55
CA PRO A 71 -0.44 10.08 -6.67
C PRO A 71 -0.35 9.50 -5.25
N ARG A 72 -1.48 9.12 -4.66
CA ARG A 72 -1.51 8.57 -3.30
C ARG A 72 -0.62 7.33 -3.11
N TYR A 73 -0.54 6.45 -4.10
CA TYR A 73 0.27 5.24 -3.99
C TYR A 73 1.72 5.53 -4.37
N ARG A 74 1.94 6.47 -5.29
CA ARG A 74 3.28 6.95 -5.64
C ARG A 74 3.96 7.60 -4.44
N ASP A 75 3.27 8.47 -3.71
CA ASP A 75 3.81 9.16 -2.54
C ASP A 75 4.31 8.15 -1.50
N TRP A 76 3.50 7.15 -1.16
CA TRP A 76 3.91 6.05 -0.28
C TRP A 76 5.02 5.18 -0.86
N ALA A 77 5.00 4.90 -2.17
CA ALA A 77 6.05 4.12 -2.81
C ALA A 77 7.41 4.83 -2.73
N LEU A 78 7.44 6.14 -2.95
CA LEU A 78 8.65 6.96 -2.85
C LEU A 78 9.17 7.03 -1.41
N ASP A 79 8.29 7.21 -0.42
CA ASP A 79 8.67 7.18 1.00
C ASP A 79 9.29 5.82 1.38
N LEU A 80 8.66 4.70 0.97
CA LEU A 80 9.15 3.36 1.27
C LEU A 80 10.47 3.04 0.56
N VAL A 81 10.66 3.52 -0.68
CA VAL A 81 11.92 3.38 -1.43
C VAL A 81 13.03 4.19 -0.80
N LYS A 82 12.74 5.39 -0.32
CA LYS A 82 13.67 6.21 0.47
C LYS A 82 14.11 5.47 1.75
N ASP A 83 13.21 4.70 2.34
CA ASP A 83 13.48 3.81 3.48
C ASP A 83 14.09 2.44 3.08
N GLY A 84 14.60 2.31 1.84
CA GLY A 84 15.33 1.15 1.36
C GLY A 84 14.48 -0.05 0.97
N LYS A 85 13.15 0.10 0.83
CA LYS A 85 12.23 -0.98 0.47
C LYS A 85 11.85 -0.91 -1.01
N ALA A 86 11.86 -2.05 -1.70
CA ALA A 86 11.19 -2.14 -2.99
C ALA A 86 9.67 -2.14 -2.80
N VAL A 87 8.93 -1.62 -3.77
CA VAL A 87 7.47 -1.55 -3.72
C VAL A 87 6.88 -2.10 -5.01
N LEU A 88 6.15 -3.20 -4.89
CA LEU A 88 5.41 -3.82 -5.98
C LEU A 88 3.93 -3.46 -5.82
N LEU A 89 3.32 -2.87 -6.84
CA LEU A 89 1.91 -2.48 -6.87
C LEU A 89 1.16 -3.31 -7.92
N PRO A 90 0.55 -4.46 -7.56
CA PRO A 90 -0.30 -5.21 -8.46
C PRO A 90 -1.55 -4.43 -8.87
N ASP A 91 -1.84 -4.39 -10.17
CA ASP A 91 -3.06 -3.81 -10.72
C ASP A 91 -4.15 -4.89 -10.86
N SER A 92 -4.86 -5.17 -9.76
CA SER A 92 -5.91 -6.18 -9.70
C SER A 92 -7.03 -5.96 -10.72
N TYR A 93 -7.33 -4.70 -11.05
CA TYR A 93 -8.45 -4.37 -11.94
C TYR A 93 -7.99 -4.25 -13.39
N GLY A 94 -6.90 -3.51 -13.67
CA GLY A 94 -6.37 -3.34 -15.02
C GLY A 94 -5.92 -4.66 -15.65
N SER A 95 -5.38 -5.60 -14.86
CA SER A 95 -5.03 -6.96 -15.31
C SER A 95 -6.20 -7.79 -15.83
N ARG A 96 -7.43 -7.31 -15.64
CA ARG A 96 -8.66 -7.97 -16.08
C ARG A 96 -9.48 -7.07 -17.01
N GLY A 97 -8.85 -6.01 -17.54
CA GLY A 97 -9.51 -5.03 -18.41
C GLY A 97 -10.58 -4.20 -17.71
N LEU A 98 -10.51 -4.07 -16.38
CA LEU A 98 -11.50 -3.35 -15.58
C LEU A 98 -10.99 -1.98 -15.14
N GLY A 99 -11.90 -1.01 -15.10
CA GLY A 99 -11.67 0.30 -14.50
C GLY A 99 -11.96 0.33 -12.99
N PRO A 100 -12.13 1.53 -12.40
CA PRO A 100 -12.50 1.71 -11.01
C PRO A 100 -13.75 0.91 -10.61
N GLN A 101 -13.71 0.25 -9.44
CA GLN A 101 -14.76 -0.64 -8.93
C GLN A 101 -15.55 -0.07 -7.75
N CYS A 102 -15.27 1.16 -7.32
CA CYS A 102 -15.93 1.79 -6.15
C CYS A 102 -17.46 1.81 -6.29
N ARG A 103 -17.97 2.00 -7.52
CA ARG A 103 -19.41 2.19 -7.81
C ARG A 103 -20.04 1.03 -8.57
N VAL A 104 -19.30 -0.05 -8.81
CA VAL A 104 -19.81 -1.23 -9.51
C VAL A 104 -20.60 -2.07 -8.50
N LYS A 105 -21.90 -2.28 -8.78
CA LYS A 105 -22.79 -3.12 -7.94
C LYS A 105 -22.45 -4.60 -8.12
N ASP A 106 -22.35 -5.07 -9.37
CA ASP A 106 -22.00 -6.45 -9.71
C ASP A 106 -20.48 -6.62 -9.80
N ARG A 107 -19.82 -6.61 -8.64
CA ARG A 107 -18.36 -6.76 -8.56
C ARG A 107 -17.95 -8.16 -9.04
N ARG A 108 -17.29 -8.22 -10.19
CA ARG A 108 -16.69 -9.45 -10.74
C ARG A 108 -15.42 -9.88 -10.00
N ILE A 109 -14.80 -8.95 -9.26
CA ILE A 109 -13.54 -9.15 -8.53
C ILE A 109 -13.81 -9.06 -7.03
N SER A 110 -13.64 -10.18 -6.33
CA SER A 110 -13.79 -10.29 -4.89
C SER A 110 -12.47 -10.00 -4.18
N GLY A 111 -12.55 -9.24 -3.09
CA GLY A 111 -11.44 -9.05 -2.17
C GLY A 111 -10.95 -10.36 -1.54
N ARG A 112 -11.84 -11.34 -1.32
CA ARG A 112 -11.51 -12.63 -0.67
C ARG A 112 -10.90 -13.66 -1.61
N ARG A 113 -11.20 -13.59 -2.91
CA ARG A 113 -10.80 -14.58 -3.91
C ARG A 113 -9.76 -14.00 -4.86
N GLU A 114 -10.20 -13.24 -5.84
CA GLU A 114 -9.34 -12.77 -6.94
C GLU A 114 -8.22 -11.87 -6.42
N ARG A 115 -8.50 -10.93 -5.50
CA ARG A 115 -7.45 -10.05 -4.97
C ARG A 115 -6.48 -10.75 -4.02
N VAL A 116 -6.93 -11.78 -3.30
CA VAL A 116 -6.03 -12.63 -2.50
C VAL A 116 -5.15 -13.48 -3.43
N ALA A 117 -5.69 -13.99 -4.52
CA ALA A 117 -4.90 -14.69 -5.54
C ALA A 117 -3.83 -13.77 -6.13
N ASP A 118 -4.15 -12.51 -6.44
CA ASP A 118 -3.17 -11.51 -6.90
C ASP A 118 -2.02 -11.32 -5.89
N ILE A 119 -2.33 -11.24 -4.59
CA ILE A 119 -1.34 -11.13 -3.51
C ILE A 119 -0.41 -12.35 -3.49
N VAL A 120 -0.97 -13.55 -3.60
CA VAL A 120 -0.20 -14.81 -3.58
C VAL A 120 0.67 -14.94 -4.82
N ILE A 121 0.14 -14.60 -6.00
CA ILE A 121 0.90 -14.60 -7.27
C ILE A 121 2.06 -13.62 -7.19
N ALA A 122 1.82 -12.39 -6.69
CA ALA A 122 2.85 -11.39 -6.49
C ALA A 122 3.94 -11.86 -5.49
N GLN A 123 3.55 -12.51 -4.39
CA GLN A 123 4.49 -13.09 -3.43
C GLN A 123 5.34 -14.17 -4.08
N LYS A 124 4.73 -15.15 -4.77
CA LYS A 124 5.44 -16.24 -5.46
C LYS A 124 6.43 -15.70 -6.50
N TRP A 125 6.06 -14.67 -7.24
CA TRP A 125 6.95 -14.00 -8.18
C TRP A 125 8.13 -13.32 -7.49
N LEU A 126 7.90 -12.60 -6.38
CA LEU A 126 8.96 -11.96 -5.59
C LEU A 126 9.97 -12.97 -5.02
N LEU A 127 9.52 -14.16 -4.61
CA LEU A 127 10.41 -15.23 -4.13
C LEU A 127 11.40 -15.74 -5.20
N GLN A 128 11.13 -15.47 -6.48
CA GLN A 128 12.00 -15.84 -7.60
C GLN A 128 12.97 -14.70 -8.00
N GLN A 129 12.84 -13.51 -7.39
CA GLN A 129 13.65 -12.36 -7.74
C GLN A 129 14.92 -12.29 -6.89
N SER A 130 16.08 -12.32 -7.54
CA SER A 130 17.39 -12.22 -6.84
C SER A 130 17.60 -10.90 -6.10
N TRP A 131 16.86 -9.85 -6.45
CA TRP A 131 16.91 -8.54 -5.81
C TRP A 131 15.89 -8.39 -4.66
N ALA A 132 15.03 -9.37 -4.39
CA ALA A 132 14.07 -9.33 -3.29
C ALA A 132 14.54 -10.23 -2.13
N MET A 133 14.33 -9.78 -0.90
CA MET A 133 14.57 -10.61 0.30
C MET A 133 13.33 -11.49 0.56
N PRO A 134 13.42 -12.83 0.41
CA PRO A 134 12.26 -13.71 0.48
C PRO A 134 11.60 -13.77 1.87
N ASP A 135 12.35 -13.52 2.94
CA ASP A 135 11.89 -13.48 4.34
C ASP A 135 11.42 -12.08 4.80
N ARG A 136 11.53 -11.07 3.93
CA ARG A 136 11.19 -9.67 4.22
C ARG A 136 10.19 -9.08 3.23
N ILE A 137 9.17 -9.87 2.86
CA ILE A 137 8.03 -9.43 2.06
C ILE A 137 6.89 -9.01 3.00
N SER A 138 6.42 -7.77 2.90
CA SER A 138 5.31 -7.24 3.70
C SER A 138 4.16 -6.75 2.84
N LEU A 139 3.00 -6.55 3.45
CA LEU A 139 1.80 -6.04 2.77
C LEU A 139 1.44 -4.64 3.26
N VAL A 140 1.04 -3.77 2.34
CA VAL A 140 0.31 -2.54 2.65
C VAL A 140 -0.90 -2.48 1.74
N GLY A 141 -2.06 -2.06 2.26
CA GLY A 141 -3.25 -1.88 1.44
C GLY A 141 -4.12 -0.75 1.93
N TRP A 142 -4.91 -0.19 1.01
CA TRP A 142 -5.85 0.90 1.29
C TRP A 142 -7.28 0.51 0.91
N ALA A 143 -8.27 0.91 1.70
CA ALA A 143 -9.69 0.65 1.47
C ALA A 143 -9.97 -0.81 1.05
N SER A 144 -10.53 -1.05 -0.14
CA SER A 144 -10.80 -2.41 -0.64
C SER A 144 -9.53 -3.28 -0.79
N GLY A 145 -8.34 -2.69 -0.96
CA GLY A 145 -7.06 -3.38 -0.93
C GLY A 145 -6.66 -3.81 0.47
N ALA A 146 -6.90 -2.95 1.46
CA ALA A 146 -6.76 -3.28 2.87
C ALA A 146 -7.73 -4.41 3.28
N SER A 147 -8.98 -4.38 2.79
CA SER A 147 -9.94 -5.46 3.02
C SER A 147 -9.49 -6.79 2.43
N ALA A 148 -8.88 -6.79 1.23
CA ALA A 148 -8.30 -8.00 0.63
C ALA A 148 -7.10 -8.51 1.44
N LEU A 149 -6.23 -7.62 1.91
CA LEU A 149 -5.12 -7.93 2.81
C LEU A 149 -5.61 -8.62 4.09
N LEU A 150 -6.71 -8.14 4.70
CA LEU A 150 -7.28 -8.78 5.90
C LEU A 150 -7.74 -10.23 5.66
N TRP A 151 -8.10 -10.60 4.42
CA TRP A 151 -8.33 -11.99 4.03
C TRP A 151 -7.01 -12.74 3.80
N ALA A 152 -6.03 -12.10 3.17
CA ALA A 152 -4.75 -12.69 2.82
C ALA A 152 -3.91 -13.09 4.04
N VAL A 153 -4.10 -12.44 5.19
CA VAL A 153 -3.36 -12.73 6.44
C VAL A 153 -4.05 -13.76 7.34
N ARG A 154 -5.19 -14.32 6.95
CA ARG A 154 -5.91 -15.30 7.77
C ARG A 154 -5.22 -16.67 7.79
N PRO A 155 -5.22 -17.40 8.92
CA PRO A 155 -4.67 -18.76 8.98
C PRO A 155 -5.32 -19.75 8.01
N GLN A 156 -6.57 -19.51 7.62
CA GLN A 156 -7.35 -20.43 6.76
C GLN A 156 -7.02 -20.30 5.26
N LEU A 157 -6.05 -19.48 4.87
CA LEU A 157 -5.62 -19.37 3.48
C LEU A 157 -4.72 -20.57 3.14
N PRO A 158 -5.18 -21.55 2.33
CA PRO A 158 -4.43 -22.78 2.09
C PRO A 158 -3.20 -22.55 1.20
N ASP A 159 -3.27 -21.59 0.28
CA ASP A 159 -2.23 -21.32 -0.72
C ASP A 159 -1.45 -20.04 -0.38
N HIS A 160 -0.69 -20.06 0.71
CA HIS A 160 0.31 -19.02 1.00
C HIS A 160 1.71 -19.56 0.71
N ALA A 161 2.60 -18.72 0.18
CA ALA A 161 3.97 -19.13 -0.07
C ALA A 161 4.80 -19.13 1.23
N SER A 162 5.90 -19.89 1.22
CA SER A 162 6.91 -19.91 2.28
C SER A 162 8.22 -19.30 1.76
N PRO A 163 8.87 -18.37 2.50
CA PRO A 163 8.43 -17.78 3.77
C PRO A 163 7.13 -16.96 3.63
N ASP A 164 6.35 -16.90 4.71
CA ASP A 164 5.12 -16.11 4.78
C ASP A 164 5.43 -14.60 4.87
N PHE A 165 4.40 -13.75 4.81
CA PHE A 165 4.58 -12.31 4.94
C PHE A 165 5.15 -11.92 6.31
N ARG A 166 6.10 -10.98 6.31
CA ARG A 166 6.78 -10.48 7.51
C ARG A 166 5.88 -9.64 8.40
N ALA A 167 5.08 -8.77 7.78
CA ALA A 167 4.16 -7.84 8.42
C ALA A 167 3.09 -7.36 7.42
N ALA A 168 1.99 -6.83 7.94
CA ALA A 168 0.93 -6.25 7.12
C ALA A 168 0.38 -4.94 7.73
N VAL A 169 0.06 -3.95 6.88
CA VAL A 169 -0.57 -2.69 7.29
C VAL A 169 -1.82 -2.42 6.45
N ALA A 170 -2.96 -2.25 7.11
CA ALA A 170 -4.27 -2.05 6.51
C ALA A 170 -4.79 -0.64 6.82
N PHE A 171 -4.83 0.22 5.81
CA PHE A 171 -5.43 1.55 5.89
C PHE A 171 -6.93 1.47 5.63
N TYR A 172 -7.71 1.85 6.66
CA TYR A 172 -9.17 1.98 6.68
C TYR A 172 -9.90 0.87 5.90
N PRO A 173 -9.72 -0.41 6.28
CA PRO A 173 -10.40 -1.53 5.63
C PRO A 173 -11.90 -1.58 5.96
N ASP A 174 -12.67 -2.24 5.10
CA ASP A 174 -14.01 -2.70 5.46
C ASP A 174 -13.93 -3.98 6.29
N CYS A 175 -14.11 -3.85 7.61
CA CYS A 175 -14.02 -4.96 8.55
C CYS A 175 -15.35 -5.73 8.75
N ARG A 176 -16.48 -5.27 8.19
CA ARG A 176 -17.80 -5.85 8.47
C ARG A 176 -17.89 -7.34 8.14
N ALA A 177 -17.35 -7.74 7.00
CA ALA A 177 -17.35 -9.14 6.59
C ALA A 177 -16.49 -10.04 7.49
N SER A 178 -15.53 -9.46 8.21
CA SER A 178 -14.59 -10.19 9.07
C SER A 178 -15.02 -10.20 10.54
N SER A 179 -15.73 -9.18 11.02
CA SER A 179 -16.15 -9.06 12.43
C SER A 179 -17.10 -10.18 12.87
N GLY A 180 -17.93 -10.72 11.97
CA GLY A 180 -18.86 -11.81 12.28
C GLY A 180 -18.29 -13.23 12.21
N LEU A 181 -17.03 -13.41 11.79
CA LEU A 181 -16.49 -14.72 11.39
C LEU A 181 -15.40 -15.28 12.31
N GLY A 182 -15.21 -14.70 13.50
CA GLY A 182 -14.11 -15.07 14.40
C GLY A 182 -12.75 -14.81 13.74
N TRP A 183 -12.49 -13.55 13.42
CA TRP A 183 -11.31 -13.15 12.65
C TRP A 183 -10.02 -13.52 13.39
N SER A 184 -9.03 -14.00 12.62
CA SER A 184 -7.68 -14.13 13.11
C SER A 184 -6.62 -13.87 12.06
N ALA A 185 -5.46 -13.37 12.49
CA ALA A 185 -4.32 -13.15 11.61
C ALA A 185 -3.15 -14.07 12.01
N ARG A 186 -2.49 -14.66 10.99
CA ARG A 186 -1.23 -15.40 11.16
C ARG A 186 0.01 -14.50 11.02
N VAL A 187 -0.17 -13.32 10.45
CA VAL A 187 0.86 -12.29 10.19
C VAL A 187 0.64 -11.09 11.13
N PRO A 188 1.69 -10.49 11.74
CA PRO A 188 1.56 -9.25 12.50
C PRO A 188 0.91 -8.15 11.67
N THR A 189 -0.28 -7.71 12.08
CA THR A 189 -1.12 -6.80 11.29
C THR A 189 -1.38 -5.49 12.05
N LEU A 190 -1.13 -4.36 11.40
CA LEU A 190 -1.49 -3.04 11.88
C LEU A 190 -2.70 -2.53 11.09
N ILE A 191 -3.74 -2.07 11.78
CA ILE A 191 -4.91 -1.42 11.19
C ILE A 191 -4.88 0.04 11.58
N LEU A 192 -4.97 0.93 10.58
CA LEU A 192 -4.97 2.38 10.74
C LEU A 192 -6.28 2.92 10.16
N ILE A 193 -7.15 3.53 10.97
CA ILE A 193 -8.48 3.95 10.52
C ILE A 193 -8.88 5.31 11.10
N GLY A 194 -9.58 6.12 10.30
CA GLY A 194 -10.15 7.38 10.76
C GLY A 194 -11.36 7.15 11.67
N GLY A 195 -11.48 7.91 12.75
CA GLY A 195 -12.59 7.83 13.70
C GLY A 195 -13.91 8.35 13.11
N LEU A 196 -13.83 9.24 12.13
CA LEU A 196 -14.97 9.79 11.39
C LEU A 196 -15.22 9.09 10.05
N ASP A 197 -14.54 7.98 9.76
CA ASP A 197 -14.76 7.21 8.53
C ASP A 197 -16.21 6.69 8.46
N ASP A 198 -16.98 7.30 7.58
CA ASP A 198 -18.38 7.00 7.27
C ASP A 198 -18.54 6.30 5.90
N VAL A 199 -17.43 6.02 5.20
CA VAL A 199 -17.38 5.18 4.00
C VAL A 199 -17.44 3.71 4.41
N TYR A 200 -16.60 3.32 5.37
CA TYR A 200 -16.65 2.01 6.00
C TYR A 200 -17.15 2.10 7.45
N SER A 201 -16.49 1.45 8.41
CA SER A 201 -16.99 1.42 9.79
C SER A 201 -15.86 1.15 10.79
N PRO A 202 -15.37 2.20 11.47
CA PRO A 202 -14.42 2.07 12.59
C PRO A 202 -14.94 1.18 13.73
N PRO A 203 -16.23 1.27 14.14
CA PRO A 203 -16.79 0.34 15.12
C PRO A 203 -16.70 -1.12 14.68
N ALA A 204 -16.94 -1.44 13.40
CA ALA A 204 -16.82 -2.81 12.90
C ALA A 204 -15.37 -3.32 12.96
N CYS A 205 -14.38 -2.46 12.70
CA CYS A 205 -12.98 -2.82 12.85
C CYS A 205 -12.57 -3.05 14.31
N ARG A 206 -13.05 -2.21 15.24
CA ARG A 206 -12.85 -2.47 16.67
C ARG A 206 -13.46 -3.81 17.08
N GLN A 207 -14.72 -4.04 16.73
CA GLN A 207 -15.42 -5.30 17.01
C GLN A 207 -14.69 -6.52 16.43
N MET A 208 -14.13 -6.40 15.21
CA MET A 208 -13.35 -7.48 14.61
C MET A 208 -12.10 -7.82 15.42
N ILE A 209 -11.41 -6.81 15.97
CA ILE A 209 -10.23 -7.00 16.82
C ILE A 209 -10.61 -7.53 18.20
N ASP A 210 -11.63 -6.96 18.82
CA ASP A 210 -12.10 -7.39 20.15
C ASP A 210 -12.62 -8.84 20.12
N GLY A 211 -13.25 -9.24 19.02
CA GLY A 211 -13.71 -10.61 18.76
C GLY A 211 -12.63 -11.56 18.24
N ALA A 212 -11.39 -11.08 18.04
CA ALA A 212 -10.33 -11.86 17.43
C ALA A 212 -9.82 -12.96 18.38
N ARG A 213 -9.38 -14.10 17.80
CA ARG A 213 -8.91 -15.27 18.55
C ARG A 213 -7.55 -15.76 18.04
N GLY A 214 -6.86 -16.60 18.81
CA GLY A 214 -5.61 -17.24 18.39
C GLY A 214 -4.44 -16.27 18.21
N ARG A 215 -3.68 -16.38 17.11
CA ARG A 215 -2.48 -15.58 16.82
C ARG A 215 -2.74 -14.07 16.59
N SER A 216 -3.98 -13.62 16.69
CA SER A 216 -4.36 -12.21 16.60
C SER A 216 -3.81 -11.30 17.69
N ALA A 217 -3.21 -11.85 18.75
CA ALA A 217 -2.52 -11.06 19.78
C ALA A 217 -1.44 -10.12 19.20
N LEU A 218 -0.98 -10.36 17.97
CA LEU A 218 -0.02 -9.52 17.24
C LEU A 218 -0.70 -8.47 16.33
N THR A 219 -2.03 -8.36 16.39
CA THR A 219 -2.77 -7.34 15.65
C THR A 219 -2.96 -6.08 16.50
N ARG A 220 -2.66 -4.93 15.92
CA ARG A 220 -2.89 -3.61 16.55
C ARG A 220 -3.84 -2.80 15.69
N ILE A 221 -4.77 -2.10 16.31
CA ILE A 221 -5.60 -1.07 15.67
C ILE A 221 -5.27 0.30 16.25
N VAL A 222 -5.16 1.30 15.39
CA VAL A 222 -5.08 2.72 15.76
C VAL A 222 -6.24 3.43 15.08
N VAL A 223 -7.01 4.16 15.89
CA VAL A 223 -8.15 4.96 15.44
C VAL A 223 -7.79 6.43 15.62
N TYR A 224 -7.81 7.20 14.54
CA TYR A 224 -7.52 8.64 14.55
C TYR A 224 -8.82 9.45 14.70
N PRO A 225 -9.16 10.00 15.88
CA PRO A 225 -10.52 10.43 16.17
C PRO A 225 -11.13 11.45 15.22
N GLY A 226 -10.33 12.39 14.70
CA GLY A 226 -10.77 13.47 13.80
C GLY A 226 -10.65 13.16 12.30
N ALA A 227 -10.10 12.00 11.96
CA ALA A 227 -9.78 11.67 10.57
C ALA A 227 -10.93 10.95 9.87
N TYR A 228 -11.13 11.27 8.59
CA TYR A 228 -12.07 10.59 7.69
C TYR A 228 -11.40 9.43 6.94
N HIS A 229 -12.13 8.83 6.01
CA HIS A 229 -11.53 7.95 5.01
C HIS A 229 -10.49 8.73 4.18
N ASP A 230 -9.47 8.06 3.63
CA ASP A 230 -8.39 8.71 2.86
C ASP A 230 -7.52 9.73 3.64
N PHE A 231 -7.50 9.66 4.97
CA PHE A 231 -6.73 10.60 5.82
C PHE A 231 -5.23 10.70 5.49
N ASP A 232 -4.66 9.65 4.92
CA ASP A 232 -3.24 9.52 4.61
C ASP A 232 -2.82 10.22 3.32
N ARG A 233 -3.78 10.76 2.54
CA ARG A 233 -3.48 11.49 1.31
C ARG A 233 -2.87 12.85 1.60
N LEU A 234 -2.08 13.36 0.67
CA LEU A 234 -1.61 14.75 0.70
C LEU A 234 -2.69 15.68 0.13
N ASN A 235 -2.92 16.80 0.83
CA ASN A 235 -3.69 17.96 0.35
C ASN A 235 -5.06 17.63 -0.27
N LEU A 236 -5.78 16.65 0.29
CA LEU A 236 -7.16 16.35 -0.10
C LEU A 236 -8.11 17.08 0.84
N PRO A 237 -8.81 18.14 0.39
CA PRO A 237 -9.83 18.78 1.21
C PRO A 237 -10.92 17.77 1.59
N VAL A 238 -11.44 17.87 2.81
CA VAL A 238 -12.58 17.06 3.23
C VAL A 238 -13.77 17.37 2.33
N HIS A 239 -14.29 16.35 1.68
CA HIS A 239 -15.50 16.46 0.86
C HIS A 239 -16.25 15.14 0.85
N GLN A 240 -17.55 15.23 0.60
CA GLN A 240 -18.36 14.05 0.40
C GLN A 240 -18.06 13.45 -0.96
N VAL A 241 -17.73 12.15 -1.01
CA VAL A 241 -17.72 11.41 -2.27
C VAL A 241 -19.16 11.19 -2.69
N ALA A 242 -19.66 12.11 -3.54
CA ALA A 242 -21.03 12.10 -4.02
C ALA A 242 -21.30 10.86 -4.90
N GLY A 243 -22.20 10.00 -4.45
CA GLY A 243 -23.00 9.18 -5.35
C GLY A 243 -24.24 9.99 -5.74
N ALA A 244 -24.47 10.22 -7.04
CA ALA A 244 -25.78 10.68 -7.53
C ALA A 244 -26.89 9.62 -7.27
N ASP A 245 -26.49 8.40 -6.94
CA ASP A 245 -27.34 7.26 -6.56
C ASP A 245 -27.15 6.94 -5.07
N ALA A 246 -28.22 7.03 -4.28
CA ALA A 246 -28.24 6.69 -2.86
C ALA A 246 -27.93 5.20 -2.58
N ALA A 247 -28.05 4.35 -3.61
CA ALA A 247 -27.73 2.92 -3.59
C ALA A 247 -26.28 2.60 -4.02
N ALA A 248 -25.42 3.61 -4.23
CA ALA A 248 -24.00 3.38 -4.46
C ALA A 248 -23.35 2.75 -3.21
N PRO A 249 -22.53 1.69 -3.36
CA PRO A 249 -22.00 0.93 -2.22
C PRO A 249 -20.96 1.69 -1.39
N GLU A 250 -20.33 2.73 -1.93
CA GLU A 250 -19.38 3.60 -1.21
C GLU A 250 -19.87 5.05 -1.26
N ARG A 251 -20.22 5.57 -0.08
CA ARG A 251 -20.72 6.93 0.17
C ARG A 251 -20.14 7.41 1.50
N GLY A 252 -19.85 8.69 1.64
CA GLY A 252 -19.27 9.24 2.87
C GLY A 252 -18.33 10.39 2.56
N HIS A 253 -17.48 10.74 3.51
CA HIS A 253 -16.47 11.77 3.44
C HIS A 253 -15.09 11.17 3.30
N VAL A 254 -14.30 11.81 2.44
CA VAL A 254 -12.89 11.56 2.26
C VAL A 254 -12.13 12.86 2.50
N GLY A 255 -10.92 12.79 3.03
CA GLY A 255 -10.10 13.97 3.21
C GLY A 255 -8.85 13.69 4.02
N SER A 256 -7.81 14.50 3.79
CA SER A 256 -6.54 14.44 4.49
C SER A 256 -6.69 14.84 5.96
N ASP A 257 -5.87 14.21 6.81
CA ASP A 257 -5.58 14.65 8.17
C ASP A 257 -4.05 14.63 8.34
N PRO A 258 -3.37 15.79 8.33
CA PRO A 258 -1.91 15.84 8.36
C PRO A 258 -1.28 15.22 9.61
N GLU A 259 -1.94 15.33 10.76
CA GLU A 259 -1.45 14.77 12.03
C GLU A 259 -1.59 13.25 12.03
N ALA A 260 -2.76 12.74 11.64
CA ALA A 260 -2.99 11.30 11.50
C ALA A 260 -2.08 10.67 10.44
N ARG A 261 -1.83 11.39 9.33
CA ARG A 261 -0.89 10.95 8.29
C ARG A 261 0.54 10.85 8.82
N ALA A 262 1.01 11.86 9.55
CA ALA A 262 2.37 11.88 10.10
C ALA A 262 2.59 10.75 11.11
N ASP A 263 1.63 10.50 12.01
CA ASP A 263 1.69 9.37 12.94
C ASP A 263 1.62 8.02 12.20
N ALA A 264 0.74 7.91 11.20
CA ALA A 264 0.65 6.71 10.38
C ALA A 264 1.96 6.40 9.65
N GLN A 265 2.65 7.39 9.09
CA GLN A 265 3.96 7.19 8.45
C GLN A 265 4.98 6.62 9.45
N LYS A 266 5.04 7.16 10.67
CA LYS A 266 5.92 6.63 11.73
C LYS A 266 5.56 5.20 12.10
N LEU A 267 4.28 4.92 12.36
CA LEU A 267 3.82 3.59 12.72
C LEU A 267 4.07 2.57 11.61
N VAL A 268 3.90 2.95 10.34
CA VAL A 268 4.19 2.09 9.19
C VAL A 268 5.68 1.78 9.11
N ALA A 269 6.54 2.79 9.24
CA ALA A 269 7.99 2.60 9.22
C ALA A 269 8.43 1.62 10.32
N ASP A 270 7.97 1.85 11.56
CA ASP A 270 8.27 0.98 12.70
C ASP A 270 7.72 -0.45 12.50
N TRP A 271 6.52 -0.59 11.95
CA TRP A 271 5.88 -1.88 11.75
C TRP A 271 6.55 -2.71 10.65
N LEU A 272 7.01 -2.05 9.58
CA LEU A 272 7.69 -2.69 8.45
C LEU A 272 9.19 -2.92 8.69
N ALA A 273 9.79 -2.31 9.72
CA ALA A 273 11.19 -2.53 10.10
C ALA A 273 11.44 -3.86 10.86
N ARG A 274 10.36 -4.56 11.25
CA ARG A 274 10.43 -5.79 12.04
C ARG A 274 11.28 -6.88 11.37
#